data_AF-A0A1I8CAL0-F1
#
_entry.id   AF-A0A1I8CAL0-F1
#
_cell.length_a   1.000
_cell.length_b   1.000
_cell.length_c   1.000
_cell.angle_alpha   90.00
_cell.angle_beta   90.00
_cell.angle_gamma   90.00
#
_symmetry.space_group_name_H-M   'P 1'
#
loop_
_entity.id
_entity.type
_entity.pdbx_description
1 polymer ?
#
loop_
_entity_poly.entity_id
_entity_poly.type
_entity_poly.pdbx_seq_one_letter_code
_entity_poly.pdbx_strand_id
1 'polypeptide(L)'
;MKLLVVTIALAASAMAFPIDEQTFNGEINISNAPLSLTQNLSADCKNGVEAIFRDEDQTRARLEEQLEAYFGNCSDEDKAIYATFKKDKAQEEERVYNLIDAAVGAAALTDTQSALYSKMKFIYDDKNTSLNLMEAAINDARNAASEEDRDVLDNLIVKALTNNGDAPV
;
A
#
# COMPACT_ATOMS: atom_id res chain seq x y z
N MET A 1 12.26 21.28 -2.82
CA MET A 1 12.54 19.86 -3.11
C MET A 1 11.47 19.04 -2.38
N LYS A 2 10.34 18.74 -3.03
CA LYS A 2 9.14 18.14 -2.41
C LYS A 2 8.90 16.68 -2.81
N LEU A 3 9.88 16.05 -3.48
CA LEU A 3 9.69 14.78 -4.19
C LEU A 3 9.99 13.51 -3.38
N LEU A 4 10.53 13.61 -2.16
CA LEU A 4 11.02 12.45 -1.40
C LEU A 4 10.13 12.03 -0.21
N VAL A 5 9.17 12.87 0.19
CA VAL A 5 8.24 12.55 1.30
C VAL A 5 7.27 11.43 0.91
N VAL A 6 7.16 11.13 -0.38
CA VAL A 6 6.11 10.29 -0.93
C VAL A 6 6.40 8.78 -0.77
N THR A 7 7.64 8.31 -0.61
CA THR A 7 7.97 6.89 -0.88
C THR A 7 7.54 5.85 0.16
N ILE A 8 7.58 6.14 1.48
CA ILE A 8 7.10 5.19 2.50
C ILE A 8 5.57 5.26 2.63
N ALA A 9 5.01 6.47 2.54
CA ALA A 9 3.56 6.66 2.51
C ALA A 9 2.94 6.05 1.24
N LEU A 10 3.60 6.15 0.08
CA LEU A 10 3.24 5.44 -1.15
C LEU A 10 3.40 3.94 -1.03
N ALA A 11 4.46 3.43 -0.39
CA ALA A 11 4.59 1.99 -0.17
C ALA A 11 3.44 1.51 0.74
N ALA A 12 3.16 2.22 1.83
CA ALA A 12 2.07 1.89 2.74
C ALA A 12 0.68 1.96 2.07
N SER A 13 0.41 3.00 1.29
CA SER A 13 -0.87 3.16 0.58
C SER A 13 -0.98 2.23 -0.63
N ALA A 14 0.09 2.00 -1.39
CA ALA A 14 0.10 1.11 -2.56
C ALA A 14 0.06 -0.39 -2.20
N MET A 15 0.55 -0.77 -1.02
CA MET A 15 0.60 -2.18 -0.57
C MET A 15 -0.72 -2.66 0.04
N ALA A 16 -1.49 -1.80 0.70
CA ALA A 16 -2.80 -2.21 1.22
C ALA A 16 -3.84 -2.25 0.09
N PHE A 17 -3.99 -1.15 -0.65
CA PHE A 17 -4.88 -1.02 -1.80
C PHE A 17 -4.44 0.19 -2.63
N PRO A 18 -3.86 0.01 -3.83
CA PRO A 18 -3.40 1.16 -4.60
C PRO A 18 -4.60 2.00 -5.04
N ILE A 19 -4.60 3.27 -4.63
CA ILE A 19 -5.34 4.30 -5.37
C ILE A 19 -4.60 4.44 -6.71
N ASP A 20 -5.19 3.92 -7.77
CA ASP A 20 -4.66 4.13 -9.12
C ASP A 20 -5.03 5.56 -9.55
N GLU A 21 -4.04 6.46 -9.60
CA GLU A 21 -4.17 7.73 -10.31
C GLU A 21 -4.35 7.44 -11.81
N GLN A 22 -5.58 7.44 -12.31
CA GLN A 22 -5.83 7.34 -13.76
C GLN A 22 -6.02 8.73 -14.36
N THR A 23 -5.30 8.99 -15.44
CA THR A 23 -5.61 10.06 -16.37
C THR A 23 -6.46 9.49 -17.50
N PHE A 24 -7.73 9.88 -17.59
CA PHE A 24 -8.60 9.56 -18.73
C PHE A 24 -9.02 10.88 -19.38
N ASN A 25 -8.69 11.09 -20.66
CA ASN A 25 -8.95 12.34 -21.40
C ASN A 25 -8.40 13.64 -20.78
N GLY A 26 -7.31 13.56 -20.00
CA GLY A 26 -6.71 14.75 -19.35
C GLY A 26 -7.43 15.19 -18.06
N GLU A 27 -8.45 14.46 -17.63
CA GLU A 27 -9.01 14.55 -16.29
C GLU A 27 -8.39 13.45 -15.41
N ILE A 28 -7.93 13.82 -14.22
CA ILE A 28 -7.50 12.86 -13.20
C ILE A 28 -8.79 12.23 -12.66
N ASN A 29 -9.08 11.02 -13.09
CA ASN A 29 -10.16 10.22 -12.55
C ASN A 29 -9.52 9.32 -11.49
N ILE A 30 -9.64 9.73 -10.24
CA ILE A 30 -9.24 8.91 -9.09
C ILE A 30 -10.28 7.79 -9.03
N SER A 31 -9.98 6.64 -9.65
CA SER A 31 -10.74 5.44 -9.35
C SER A 31 -10.30 5.01 -7.97
N ASN A 32 -11.18 5.13 -6.98
CA ASN A 32 -10.85 4.73 -5.62
C ASN A 32 -10.57 3.21 -5.51
N ALA A 33 -11.02 2.41 -6.49
CA ALA A 33 -10.80 0.98 -6.53
C ALA A 33 -9.65 0.59 -7.49
N PRO A 34 -8.78 -0.38 -7.13
CA PRO A 34 -7.65 -0.79 -7.96
C PRO A 34 -8.06 -1.27 -9.36
N LEU A 35 -7.39 -0.80 -10.42
CA LEU A 35 -7.68 -1.25 -11.80
C LEU A 35 -7.39 -2.74 -11.96
N SER A 36 -6.32 -3.21 -11.30
CA SER A 36 -5.95 -4.62 -11.22
C SER A 36 -7.06 -5.53 -10.69
N LEU A 37 -8.02 -4.98 -9.92
CA LEU A 37 -9.24 -5.66 -9.52
C LEU A 37 -10.38 -5.38 -10.52
N THR A 38 -10.68 -4.11 -10.80
CA THR A 38 -11.94 -3.70 -11.44
C THR A 38 -12.00 -3.90 -12.95
N GLN A 39 -10.87 -4.04 -13.66
CA GLN A 39 -10.86 -4.13 -15.12
C GLN A 39 -11.47 -5.42 -15.69
N ASN A 40 -11.44 -6.51 -14.91
CA ASN A 40 -11.90 -7.83 -15.34
C ASN A 40 -13.26 -8.21 -14.73
N LEU A 41 -13.79 -7.40 -13.82
CA LEU A 41 -15.08 -7.68 -13.19
C LEU A 41 -16.24 -7.45 -14.15
N SER A 42 -17.32 -8.17 -13.91
CA SER A 42 -18.62 -7.84 -14.47
C SER A 42 -19.04 -6.42 -14.10
N ALA A 43 -19.85 -5.77 -14.94
CA ALA A 43 -20.30 -4.39 -14.69
C ALA A 43 -21.04 -4.25 -13.35
N ASP A 44 -21.84 -5.26 -12.99
CA ASP A 44 -22.60 -5.28 -11.73
C ASP A 44 -21.68 -5.44 -10.52
N CYS A 45 -20.71 -6.37 -10.57
CA CYS A 45 -19.77 -6.55 -9.45
C CYS A 45 -18.82 -5.33 -9.33
N LYS A 46 -18.38 -4.76 -10.45
CA LYS A 46 -17.53 -3.55 -10.50
C LYS A 46 -18.14 -2.37 -9.75
N ASN A 47 -19.41 -2.03 -10.02
CA ASN A 47 -20.05 -0.87 -9.39
C ASN A 47 -20.10 -0.97 -7.86
N GLY A 48 -20.34 -2.17 -7.31
CA GLY A 48 -20.35 -2.35 -5.86
C GLY A 48 -18.94 -2.36 -5.26
N VAL A 49 -17.94 -2.88 -5.96
CA VAL A 49 -16.53 -2.75 -5.55
C VAL A 49 -16.14 -1.28 -5.49
N GLU A 50 -16.41 -0.50 -6.54
CA GLU A 50 -16.13 0.94 -6.54
C GLU A 50 -16.83 1.67 -5.38
N ALA A 51 -18.05 1.28 -5.01
CA ALA A 51 -18.76 1.86 -3.87
C ALA A 51 -18.09 1.54 -2.52
N ILE A 52 -17.53 0.34 -2.36
CA ILE A 52 -16.78 -0.06 -1.16
C ILE A 52 -15.53 0.80 -0.99
N PHE A 53 -14.81 1.07 -2.08
CA PHE A 53 -13.60 1.89 -2.06
C PHE A 53 -13.86 3.40 -1.91
N ARG A 54 -15.11 3.87 -1.99
CA ARG A 54 -15.43 5.31 -1.82
C ARG A 54 -15.24 5.83 -0.40
N ASP A 55 -15.29 4.95 0.60
CA ASP A 55 -15.03 5.37 1.98
C ASP A 55 -13.51 5.52 2.20
N GLU A 56 -13.05 6.76 2.21
CA GLU A 56 -11.63 7.10 2.38
C GLU A 56 -11.16 6.95 3.84
N ASP A 57 -12.08 6.84 4.82
CA ASP A 57 -11.74 6.73 6.25
C ASP A 57 -11.92 5.30 6.81
N GLN A 58 -12.09 4.32 5.93
CA GLN A 58 -12.16 2.92 6.35
C GLN A 58 -10.77 2.35 6.74
N THR A 59 -10.80 1.33 7.59
CA THR A 59 -9.61 0.57 7.96
C THR A 59 -9.34 -0.53 6.95
N ARG A 60 -8.08 -1.02 6.87
CA ARG A 60 -7.75 -2.19 6.03
C ARG A 60 -8.61 -3.40 6.38
N ALA A 61 -8.79 -3.67 7.67
CA ALA A 61 -9.61 -4.78 8.14
C ALA A 61 -11.07 -4.64 7.68
N ARG A 62 -11.64 -3.43 7.72
CA ARG A 62 -13.02 -3.17 7.30
C ARG A 62 -13.20 -3.33 5.80
N LEU A 63 -12.25 -2.84 5.02
CA LEU A 63 -12.24 -2.96 3.57
C LEU A 63 -12.14 -4.44 3.13
N GLU A 64 -11.23 -5.20 3.74
CA GLU A 64 -11.10 -6.65 3.53
C GLU A 64 -12.43 -7.37 3.84
N GLU A 65 -13.06 -7.07 4.98
CA GLU A 65 -14.36 -7.64 5.37
C GLU A 65 -15.48 -7.33 4.37
N GLN A 66 -15.59 -6.08 3.92
CA GLN A 66 -16.63 -5.65 2.98
C GLN A 66 -16.46 -6.30 1.60
N LEU A 67 -15.21 -6.42 1.12
CA LEU A 67 -14.93 -7.09 -0.14
C LEU A 67 -15.26 -8.58 -0.07
N GLU A 68 -14.86 -9.28 0.99
CA GLU A 68 -15.20 -10.70 1.19
C GLU A 68 -16.73 -10.92 1.22
N ALA A 69 -17.45 -10.08 1.96
CA ALA A 69 -18.91 -10.15 2.02
C ALA A 69 -19.56 -9.86 0.65
N TYR A 70 -19.05 -8.87 -0.08
CA TYR A 70 -19.60 -8.50 -1.39
C TYR A 70 -19.35 -9.57 -2.45
N PHE A 71 -18.12 -10.04 -2.58
CA PHE A 71 -17.77 -11.09 -3.53
C PHE A 71 -18.45 -12.43 -3.21
N GLY A 72 -18.80 -12.69 -1.94
CA GLY A 72 -19.66 -13.83 -1.58
C GLY A 72 -20.98 -13.90 -2.36
N ASN A 73 -21.50 -12.75 -2.80
CA ASN A 73 -22.74 -12.61 -3.57
C ASN A 73 -22.53 -12.40 -5.08
N CYS A 74 -21.29 -12.21 -5.57
CA CYS A 74 -20.99 -12.09 -7.00
C CYS A 74 -20.98 -13.47 -7.70
N SER A 75 -20.85 -13.44 -9.03
CA SER A 75 -20.71 -14.63 -9.87
C SER A 75 -19.44 -15.43 -9.53
N ASP A 76 -19.39 -16.71 -9.92
CA ASP A 76 -18.20 -17.54 -9.69
C ASP A 76 -16.97 -17.03 -10.46
N GLU A 77 -17.17 -16.39 -11.61
CA GLU A 77 -16.12 -15.72 -12.39
C GLU A 77 -15.55 -14.52 -11.63
N ASP A 78 -16.41 -13.63 -11.13
CA ASP A 78 -16.00 -12.46 -10.33
C ASP A 78 -15.27 -12.88 -9.04
N LYS A 79 -15.74 -13.96 -8.39
CA LYS A 79 -15.07 -14.54 -7.21
C LYS A 79 -13.67 -15.03 -7.54
N ALA A 80 -13.47 -15.67 -8.69
CA ALA A 80 -12.15 -16.13 -9.12
C ALA A 80 -11.19 -14.96 -9.41
N ILE A 81 -11.70 -13.87 -9.99
CA ILE A 81 -10.95 -12.63 -10.21
C ILE A 81 -10.50 -12.04 -8.87
N TYR A 82 -11.42 -11.92 -7.91
CA TYR A 82 -11.10 -11.40 -6.58
C TYR A 82 -10.11 -12.30 -5.82
N ALA A 83 -10.26 -13.62 -5.88
CA ALA A 83 -9.33 -14.55 -5.25
C ALA A 83 -7.92 -14.42 -5.83
N THR A 84 -7.80 -14.25 -7.14
CA THR A 84 -6.52 -14.00 -7.82
C THR A 84 -5.92 -12.67 -7.37
N PHE A 85 -6.72 -11.60 -7.40
CA PHE A 85 -6.30 -10.27 -6.93
C PHE A 85 -5.78 -10.31 -5.49
N LYS A 86 -6.50 -10.97 -4.57
CA LYS A 86 -6.12 -11.10 -3.16
C LYS A 86 -4.77 -11.82 -3.01
N LYS A 87 -4.56 -12.89 -3.77
CA LYS A 87 -3.30 -13.63 -3.78
C LYS A 87 -2.14 -12.76 -4.29
N ASP A 88 -2.32 -12.11 -5.44
CA ASP A 88 -1.27 -11.29 -6.05
C ASP A 88 -0.90 -10.10 -5.15
N LYS A 89 -1.88 -9.49 -4.48
CA LYS A 89 -1.63 -8.42 -3.51
C LYS A 89 -0.90 -8.90 -2.26
N ALA A 90 -1.30 -10.04 -1.69
CA ALA A 90 -0.58 -10.62 -0.56
C ALA A 90 0.88 -10.95 -0.92
N GLN A 91 1.12 -11.49 -2.11
CA GLN A 91 2.47 -11.78 -2.61
C GLN A 91 3.30 -10.53 -2.83
N GLU A 92 2.71 -9.48 -3.40
CA GLU A 92 3.41 -8.21 -3.64
C GLU A 92 3.71 -7.48 -2.33
N GLU A 93 2.77 -7.45 -1.38
CA GLU A 93 2.99 -6.91 -0.03
C GLU A 93 4.14 -7.67 0.65
N GLU A 94 4.09 -9.00 0.69
CA GLU A 94 5.16 -9.84 1.25
C GLU A 94 6.52 -9.58 0.58
N ARG A 95 6.55 -9.48 -0.76
CA ARG A 95 7.78 -9.20 -1.52
C ARG A 95 8.36 -7.85 -1.11
N VAL A 96 7.55 -6.79 -1.06
CA VAL A 96 8.00 -5.44 -0.71
C VAL A 96 8.50 -5.40 0.73
N TYR A 97 7.78 -5.99 1.68
CA TYR A 97 8.24 -6.11 3.07
C TYR A 97 9.59 -6.78 3.16
N ASN A 98 9.75 -7.94 2.52
CA ASN A 98 10.99 -8.70 2.56
C ASN A 98 12.17 -7.92 1.98
N LEU A 99 11.95 -7.16 0.89
CA LEU A 99 12.99 -6.31 0.31
C LEU A 99 13.43 -5.21 1.26
N ILE A 100 12.48 -4.54 1.91
CA ILE A 100 12.78 -3.45 2.85
C ILE A 100 13.45 -4.01 4.12
N ASP A 101 12.89 -5.07 4.72
CA ASP A 101 13.46 -5.71 5.92
C ASP A 101 14.87 -6.24 5.66
N ALA A 102 15.13 -6.83 4.48
CA ALA A 102 16.47 -7.28 4.11
C ALA A 102 17.45 -6.12 3.97
N ALA A 103 17.03 -5.00 3.34
CA ALA A 103 17.87 -3.82 3.20
C ALA A 103 18.18 -3.16 4.56
N VAL A 104 17.18 -3.07 5.45
CA VAL A 104 17.34 -2.59 6.82
C VAL A 104 18.26 -3.51 7.63
N GLY A 105 18.07 -4.82 7.55
CA GLY A 105 18.89 -5.80 8.27
C GLY A 105 20.34 -5.87 7.79
N ALA A 106 20.61 -5.53 6.53
CA ALA A 106 21.96 -5.44 5.97
C ALA A 106 22.64 -4.08 6.25
N ALA A 107 21.89 -3.05 6.61
CA ALA A 107 22.40 -1.71 6.85
C ALA A 107 22.97 -1.56 8.27
N ALA A 108 24.09 -0.85 8.39
CA ALA A 108 24.66 -0.44 9.68
C ALA A 108 23.92 0.79 10.22
N LEU A 109 22.65 0.61 10.59
CA LEU A 109 21.80 1.69 11.11
C LEU A 109 22.19 2.06 12.54
N THR A 110 21.97 3.32 12.89
CA THR A 110 22.01 3.77 14.29
C THR A 110 20.79 3.26 15.06
N ASP A 111 20.83 3.35 16.39
CA ASP A 111 19.68 3.03 17.24
C ASP A 111 18.45 3.90 16.90
N THR A 112 18.67 5.18 16.56
CA THR A 112 17.58 6.11 16.21
C THR A 112 16.95 5.77 14.86
N GLN A 113 17.76 5.38 13.86
CA GLN A 113 17.28 4.93 12.55
C GLN A 113 16.52 3.61 12.65
N SER A 114 17.04 2.65 13.42
CA SER A 114 16.38 1.37 13.66
C SER A 114 15.04 1.54 14.40
N ALA A 115 15.01 2.43 15.38
CA ALA A 115 13.78 2.76 16.11
C ALA A 115 12.75 3.45 15.22
N LEU A 116 13.17 4.38 14.36
CA LEU A 116 12.29 5.05 13.39
C LEU A 116 11.69 4.05 12.41
N TYR A 117 12.50 3.15 11.83
CA TYR A 117 11.99 2.08 10.97
C TYR A 117 10.97 1.20 11.68
N SER A 118 11.32 0.70 12.87
CA SER A 118 10.45 -0.19 13.66
C SER A 118 9.11 0.48 14.00
N LYS A 119 9.13 1.78 14.31
CA LYS A 119 7.92 2.55 14.59
C LYS A 119 7.04 2.70 13.35
N MET A 120 7.61 3.02 12.19
CA MET A 120 6.86 3.12 10.93
C MET A 120 6.26 1.77 10.54
N LYS A 121 7.03 0.68 10.68
CA LYS A 121 6.55 -0.69 10.43
C LYS A 121 5.39 -1.05 11.34
N PHE A 122 5.50 -0.80 12.64
CA PHE A 122 4.44 -1.07 13.60
C PHE A 122 3.13 -0.32 13.28
N ILE A 123 3.22 0.95 12.86
CA ILE A 123 2.04 1.73 12.46
C ILE A 123 1.41 1.12 11.20
N TYR A 124 2.23 0.70 10.24
CA TYR A 124 1.76 0.11 9.00
C TYR A 124 1.12 -1.29 9.18
N ASP A 125 1.64 -2.08 10.12
CA ASP A 125 1.11 -3.40 10.46
C ASP A 125 -0.27 -3.33 11.17
N ASP A 126 -0.66 -2.16 11.69
CA ASP A 126 -1.95 -1.98 12.36
C ASP A 126 -3.11 -1.84 11.36
N LYS A 127 -3.76 -2.97 11.08
CA LYS A 127 -4.94 -3.04 10.20
C LYS A 127 -6.19 -2.33 10.73
N ASN A 128 -6.21 -1.87 11.98
CA ASN A 128 -7.39 -1.23 12.61
C ASN A 128 -7.34 0.29 12.60
N THR A 129 -6.21 0.88 12.22
CA THR A 129 -6.13 2.32 11.99
C THR A 129 -6.68 2.62 10.59
N SER A 130 -7.46 3.72 10.44
CA SER A 130 -7.94 4.12 9.11
C SER A 130 -6.76 4.46 8.21
N LEU A 131 -6.91 4.27 6.91
CA LEU A 131 -5.80 4.51 5.97
C LEU A 131 -5.25 5.95 6.07
N ASN A 132 -6.15 6.93 6.22
CA ASN A 132 -5.79 8.33 6.43
C ASN A 132 -5.02 8.58 7.74
N LEU A 133 -5.47 7.97 8.85
CA LEU A 133 -4.79 8.10 10.14
C LEU A 133 -3.45 7.37 10.15
N MET A 134 -3.35 6.24 9.45
CA MET A 134 -2.11 5.48 9.30
C MET A 134 -1.08 6.32 8.54
N GLU A 135 -1.47 6.93 7.42
CA GLU A 135 -0.59 7.83 6.65
C GLU A 135 -0.13 9.02 7.51
N ALA A 136 -1.06 9.68 8.20
CA ALA A 136 -0.74 10.77 9.11
C ALA A 136 0.24 10.33 10.21
N ALA A 137 0.01 9.17 10.83
CA ALA A 137 0.86 8.63 11.88
C ALA A 137 2.27 8.27 11.39
N ILE A 138 2.41 7.73 10.17
CA ILE A 138 3.72 7.49 9.54
C ILE A 138 4.44 8.83 9.28
N ASN A 139 3.74 9.82 8.75
CA ASN A 139 4.30 11.15 8.51
C ASN A 139 4.73 11.84 9.81
N ASP A 140 3.94 11.75 10.87
CA ASP A 140 4.28 12.27 12.19
C ASP A 140 5.49 11.54 12.80
N ALA A 141 5.56 10.22 12.66
CA ALA A 141 6.71 9.44 13.10
C ALA A 141 8.00 9.87 12.38
N ARG A 142 7.93 10.12 11.07
CA ARG A 142 9.05 10.66 10.28
C ARG A 142 9.41 12.07 10.73
N ASN A 143 8.44 12.97 10.83
CA ASN A 143 8.69 14.38 11.19
C ASN A 143 9.23 14.57 12.61
N ALA A 144 9.00 13.61 13.51
CA ALA A 144 9.59 13.60 14.84
C ALA A 144 11.08 13.20 14.86
N ALA A 145 11.59 12.60 13.77
CA ALA A 145 12.99 12.21 13.66
C ALA A 145 13.86 13.31 13.02
N SER A 146 15.18 13.16 13.15
CA SER A 146 16.13 14.06 12.50
C SER A 146 16.05 13.97 10.98
N GLU A 147 16.47 15.02 10.27
CA GLU A 147 16.61 14.98 8.80
C GLU A 147 17.58 13.89 8.35
N GLU A 148 18.71 13.74 9.05
CA GLU A 148 19.70 12.70 8.77
C GLU A 148 19.11 11.28 8.89
N ASP A 149 18.38 10.98 9.97
CA ASP A 149 17.79 9.65 10.16
C ASP A 149 16.70 9.36 9.11
N ARG A 150 15.90 10.38 8.74
CA ARG A 150 14.91 10.25 7.67
C ARG A 150 15.56 9.96 6.33
N ASP A 151 16.56 10.75 5.95
CA ASP A 151 17.24 10.63 4.66
C ASP A 151 17.94 9.29 4.50
N VAL A 152 18.56 8.76 5.56
CA VAL A 152 19.18 7.43 5.53
C VAL A 152 18.15 6.35 5.24
N LEU A 153 17.00 6.36 5.95
CA LEU A 153 15.96 5.36 5.75
C LEU A 153 15.25 5.51 4.40
N ASP A 154 14.93 6.73 3.97
CA ASP A 154 14.28 6.97 2.69
C ASP A 154 15.15 6.48 1.54
N ASN A 155 16.46 6.79 1.56
CA ASN A 155 17.40 6.32 0.55
C ASN A 155 17.55 4.79 0.56
N LEU A 156 17.54 4.17 1.75
CA LEU A 156 17.64 2.73 1.88
C LEU A 156 16.42 2.02 1.30
N ILE A 157 15.22 2.52 1.62
CA ILE A 157 13.95 1.98 1.13
C ILE A 157 13.85 2.17 -0.38
N VAL A 158 14.14 3.36 -0.90
CA VAL A 158 14.16 3.60 -2.36
C VAL A 158 15.09 2.61 -3.05
N LYS A 159 16.32 2.45 -2.58
CA LYS A 159 17.28 1.51 -3.16
C LYS A 159 16.79 0.07 -3.10
N ALA A 160 16.16 -0.34 -2.01
CA ALA A 160 15.61 -1.69 -1.87
C ALA A 160 14.54 -1.98 -2.93
N LEU A 161 13.68 -0.98 -3.22
CA LEU A 161 12.60 -1.09 -4.18
C LEU A 161 13.08 -0.94 -5.64
N THR A 162 14.09 -0.12 -5.91
CA THR A 162 14.57 0.14 -7.29
C THR A 162 15.61 -0.87 -7.76
N ASN A 163 16.53 -1.33 -6.89
CA ASN A 163 17.63 -2.19 -7.31
C ASN A 163 17.23 -3.66 -7.51
N ASN A 164 15.99 -4.03 -7.15
CA ASN A 164 15.44 -5.37 -7.39
C ASN A 164 14.47 -5.42 -8.59
N GLY A 165 14.37 -4.34 -9.38
CA GLY A 165 13.66 -4.33 -10.66
C GLY A 165 14.29 -5.22 -11.75
N ASP A 166 15.47 -5.80 -11.49
CA ASP A 166 16.19 -6.72 -12.38
C ASP A 166 16.09 -8.20 -11.96
N ALA A 167 15.24 -8.55 -10.98
CA ALA A 167 14.99 -9.96 -10.66
C ALA A 167 14.14 -10.61 -11.79
N PRO A 168 14.61 -11.69 -12.43
CA PRO A 168 13.93 -12.27 -13.58
C PRO A 168 12.60 -12.89 -13.16
N VAL A 169 11.57 -12.57 -13.94
CA VAL A 169 10.28 -13.29 -14.02
C VAL A 169 10.53 -14.74 -14.46
#